data_AF-A0AAQ3SB75-F1
#
_entry.id   AF-A0AAQ3SB75-F1
#
_cell.length_a   1.000
_cell.length_b   1.000
_cell.length_c   1.000
_cell.angle_alpha   90.00
_cell.angle_beta   90.00
_cell.angle_gamma   90.00
#
_symmetry.space_group_name_H-M   'P 1'
#
loop_
_entity.id
_entity.type
_entity.pdbx_description
1 polymer ?
#
loop_
_entity_poly.entity_id
_entity_poly.type
_entity_poly.pdbx_seq_one_letter_code
_entity_poly.pdbx_strand_id
1 'polypeptide(L)'
;MEDEFPSNGDQSSPLFGGHPSWKQREESFKLKSNMKVSLKFMRENSTVKEDSSGGNWVGIWRIILLKHPPYDEPRRNGKVPKILTHRLFPEAQYSIWIDGKMELIVDPLLILERYLWRGKHTFAIAQHKHHRSIYEEADANKRRKRYARPLIDLHMKIYYYEGMKPWSSNKKTISDVPEGAIIIREHTTMSNLFSCLWFNEVHLFTPRDQLSFGYVAYRLGESFKYFMFPNCEYNSLFVLHPHTREHSSPIEWVKDLSKLKNSSLRESRGGLGLFTPYPGDLHSVVLPNVTRTSKAG
;
A
#
# COMPACT_ATOMS: atom_id res chain seq x y z
N MET A 1 -41.98 33.04 -21.20
CA MET A 1 -41.76 33.97 -20.09
C MET A 1 -41.20 33.13 -18.99
N GLU A 2 -39.90 32.86 -19.06
CA GLU A 2 -38.87 33.70 -18.44
C GLU A 2 -39.08 33.72 -16.93
N ASP A 3 -38.18 33.04 -16.23
CA ASP A 3 -37.59 33.62 -15.03
C ASP A 3 -36.14 33.18 -14.93
N GLU A 4 -35.33 34.17 -14.56
CA GLU A 4 -33.92 34.35 -14.81
C GLU A 4 -33.01 33.53 -13.89
N PHE A 5 -31.80 33.28 -14.38
CA PHE A 5 -30.66 32.83 -13.57
C PHE A 5 -30.17 33.97 -12.66
N PRO A 6 -29.98 33.75 -11.35
CA PRO A 6 -29.14 34.65 -10.57
C PRO A 6 -27.68 34.32 -10.82
N SER A 7 -26.95 35.34 -11.26
CA SER A 7 -25.51 35.40 -11.42
C SER A 7 -24.75 35.41 -10.09
N ASN A 8 -23.64 34.67 -10.07
CA ASN A 8 -22.41 34.85 -9.30
C ASN A 8 -22.48 35.36 -7.85
N GLY A 9 -22.25 34.44 -6.91
CA GLY A 9 -21.68 34.72 -5.59
C GLY A 9 -20.59 33.70 -5.26
N ASP A 10 -19.33 34.14 -5.29
CA ASP A 10 -18.13 33.54 -4.71
C ASP A 10 -17.93 32.02 -4.85
N GLN A 11 -17.40 31.59 -6.01
CA GLN A 11 -16.80 30.26 -6.11
C GLN A 11 -15.40 30.27 -5.50
N SER A 12 -15.30 30.02 -4.20
CA SER A 12 -14.08 29.41 -3.68
C SER A 12 -13.97 28.01 -4.28
N SER A 13 -13.09 27.84 -5.27
CA SER A 13 -12.74 26.53 -5.82
C SER A 13 -12.37 25.56 -4.68
N PRO A 14 -12.93 24.34 -4.61
CA PRO A 14 -12.46 23.37 -3.64
C PRO A 14 -11.04 22.91 -4.01
N LEU A 15 -10.20 22.78 -2.99
CA LEU A 15 -8.77 22.47 -3.09
C LEU A 15 -8.48 21.07 -3.71
N PHE A 16 -9.50 20.22 -3.94
CA PHE A 16 -9.39 18.94 -4.66
C PHE A 16 -10.72 18.50 -5.31
N GLY A 17 -10.65 18.00 -6.57
CA GLY A 17 -11.65 17.13 -7.20
C GLY A 17 -12.62 17.83 -8.17
N GLY A 18 -12.53 17.49 -9.46
CA GLY A 18 -13.45 17.96 -10.50
C GLY A 18 -14.87 17.39 -10.36
N HIS A 19 -15.85 18.05 -10.99
CA HIS A 19 -17.29 17.77 -10.91
C HIS A 19 -17.67 16.34 -11.37
N PRO A 20 -17.94 15.39 -10.45
CA PRO A 20 -18.49 14.09 -10.80
C PRO A 20 -19.99 14.23 -11.08
N SER A 21 -20.54 13.41 -11.98
CA SER A 21 -22.00 13.35 -12.13
C SER A 21 -22.67 12.88 -10.82
N TRP A 22 -23.90 13.35 -10.57
CA TRP A 22 -24.68 12.99 -9.37
C TRP A 22 -24.81 11.47 -9.15
N LYS A 23 -24.87 10.71 -10.25
CA LYS A 23 -24.91 9.25 -10.24
C LYS A 23 -23.61 8.60 -9.76
N GLN A 24 -22.45 9.11 -10.21
CA GLN A 24 -21.14 8.61 -9.78
C GLN A 24 -20.85 8.95 -8.31
N ARG A 25 -21.31 10.13 -7.85
CA ARG A 25 -21.30 10.51 -6.44
C ARG A 25 -22.12 9.53 -5.60
N GLU A 26 -23.38 9.30 -5.96
CA GLU A 26 -24.29 8.32 -5.31
C GLU A 26 -23.69 6.90 -5.23
N GLU A 27 -23.11 6.40 -6.32
CA GLU A 27 -22.49 5.08 -6.37
C GLU A 27 -21.26 4.96 -5.46
N SER A 28 -20.50 6.04 -5.27
CA SER A 28 -19.33 6.07 -4.38
C SER A 28 -19.68 5.96 -2.88
N PHE A 29 -20.93 6.24 -2.50
CA PHE A 29 -21.44 6.06 -1.14
C PHE A 29 -21.95 4.64 -0.87
N LYS A 30 -22.10 3.79 -1.90
CA LYS A 30 -22.62 2.44 -1.76
C LYS A 30 -21.50 1.48 -1.32
N LEU A 31 -21.51 1.14 -0.03
CA LEU A 31 -20.69 0.07 0.55
C LEU A 31 -20.79 -1.22 -0.28
N LYS A 32 -19.65 -1.70 -0.78
CA LYS A 32 -19.54 -2.98 -1.51
C LYS A 32 -20.02 -4.14 -0.63
N SER A 33 -20.68 -5.14 -1.22
CA SER A 33 -21.30 -6.26 -0.49
C SER A 33 -20.31 -6.97 0.45
N ASN A 34 -19.06 -7.16 0.03
CA ASN A 34 -18.00 -7.76 0.84
C ASN A 34 -17.65 -6.95 2.11
N MET A 35 -17.71 -5.60 2.07
CA MET A 35 -17.50 -4.75 3.25
C MET A 35 -18.68 -4.79 4.22
N LYS A 36 -19.91 -4.93 3.69
CA LYS A 36 -21.11 -5.13 4.53
C LYS A 36 -21.07 -6.49 5.23
N VAL A 37 -20.54 -7.53 4.59
CA VAL A 37 -20.43 -8.88 5.16
C VAL A 37 -19.53 -8.87 6.40
N SER A 38 -18.36 -8.23 6.39
CA SER A 38 -17.46 -8.24 7.57
C SER A 38 -18.04 -7.50 8.78
N LEU A 39 -18.64 -6.32 8.59
CA LEU A 39 -19.23 -5.57 9.71
C LEU A 39 -20.50 -6.24 10.22
N LYS A 40 -21.36 -6.75 9.32
CA LYS A 40 -22.58 -7.48 9.69
C LYS A 40 -22.23 -8.79 10.41
N PHE A 41 -21.26 -9.55 9.90
CA PHE A 41 -20.71 -10.73 10.56
C PHE A 41 -20.18 -10.40 11.96
N MET A 42 -19.40 -9.34 12.13
CA MET A 42 -18.93 -8.92 13.46
C MET A 42 -20.07 -8.50 14.39
N ARG A 43 -21.13 -7.85 13.87
CA ARG A 43 -22.30 -7.48 14.68
C ARG A 43 -23.16 -8.70 15.05
N GLU A 44 -23.24 -9.70 14.19
CA GLU A 44 -24.02 -10.93 14.40
C GLU A 44 -23.28 -11.93 15.28
N ASN A 45 -21.95 -12.01 15.17
CA ASN A 45 -21.12 -13.01 15.85
C ASN A 45 -20.24 -12.44 16.97
N SER A 46 -20.30 -11.14 17.24
CA SER A 46 -19.51 -10.50 18.30
C SER A 46 -20.31 -9.41 19.00
N THR A 47 -20.06 -9.22 20.29
CA THR A 47 -20.68 -8.15 21.07
C THR A 47 -20.05 -6.81 20.69
N VAL A 48 -20.65 -6.12 19.71
CA VAL A 48 -20.27 -4.74 19.35
C VAL A 48 -20.89 -3.78 20.36
N LYS A 49 -20.06 -3.03 21.09
CA LYS A 49 -20.50 -1.97 22.00
C LYS A 49 -20.34 -0.60 21.33
N GLU A 50 -21.33 0.27 21.49
CA GLU A 50 -21.24 1.66 21.06
C GLU A 50 -20.93 2.57 22.26
N ASP A 51 -19.93 3.44 22.14
CA ASP A 51 -19.61 4.44 23.16
C ASP A 51 -20.50 5.69 23.04
N SER A 52 -20.44 6.59 24.03
CA SER A 52 -21.22 7.84 24.05
C SER A 52 -20.91 8.80 22.91
N SER A 53 -19.80 8.59 22.19
CA SER A 53 -19.36 9.38 21.03
C SER A 53 -19.65 8.68 19.69
N GLY A 54 -20.41 7.58 19.69
CA GLY A 54 -20.77 6.81 18.50
C GLY A 54 -19.65 5.89 17.97
N GLY A 55 -18.60 5.66 18.75
CA GLY A 55 -17.53 4.72 18.44
C GLY A 55 -18.00 3.27 18.62
N ASN A 56 -17.74 2.41 17.63
CA ASN A 56 -18.07 0.98 17.72
C ASN A 56 -16.85 0.20 18.23
N TRP A 57 -17.05 -0.75 19.14
CA TRP A 57 -15.99 -1.50 19.83
C TRP A 57 -16.26 -3.00 19.85
N VAL A 58 -15.22 -3.80 19.71
CA VAL A 58 -15.21 -5.26 19.94
C VAL A 58 -14.10 -5.59 20.93
N GLY A 59 -14.46 -5.92 22.17
CA GLY A 59 -13.50 -6.02 23.26
C GLY A 59 -12.77 -4.69 23.45
N ILE A 60 -11.44 -4.70 23.34
CA ILE A 60 -10.59 -3.50 23.40
C ILE A 60 -10.38 -2.82 22.04
N TRP A 61 -10.90 -3.41 20.95
CA TRP A 61 -10.66 -2.93 19.59
C TRP A 61 -11.73 -1.94 19.16
N ARG A 62 -11.32 -0.73 18.77
CA ARG A 62 -12.20 0.25 18.14
C ARG A 62 -12.32 -0.04 16.64
N ILE A 63 -13.55 -0.14 16.15
CA ILE A 63 -13.85 -0.29 14.72
C ILE A 63 -13.95 1.10 14.10
N ILE A 64 -13.12 1.36 13.10
CA ILE A 64 -13.12 2.62 12.35
C ILE A 64 -13.46 2.31 10.89
N LEU A 65 -14.60 2.85 10.44
CA LEU A 65 -15.09 2.63 9.08
C LEU A 65 -14.52 3.67 8.12
N LEU A 66 -13.80 3.20 7.09
CA LEU A 66 -13.35 4.03 5.98
C LEU A 66 -14.49 4.21 4.96
N LYS A 67 -15.26 5.30 5.07
CA LYS A 67 -16.44 5.54 4.22
C LYS A 67 -16.11 6.04 2.81
N HIS A 68 -15.01 6.79 2.64
CA HIS A 68 -14.67 7.46 1.38
C HIS A 68 -13.26 7.08 0.92
N PRO A 69 -13.09 5.94 0.23
CA PRO A 69 -11.79 5.57 -0.32
C PRO A 69 -11.33 6.56 -1.39
N PRO A 70 -10.08 7.08 -1.32
CA PRO A 70 -9.59 8.10 -2.23
C PRO A 70 -9.29 7.58 -3.65
N TYR A 71 -9.15 6.28 -3.84
CA TYR A 71 -8.69 5.69 -5.10
C TYR A 71 -9.71 4.75 -5.74
N ASP A 72 -9.58 4.56 -7.05
CA ASP A 72 -10.39 3.60 -7.80
C ASP A 72 -9.94 2.16 -7.52
N GLU A 73 -8.63 1.95 -7.39
CA GLU A 73 -8.01 0.66 -7.13
C GLU A 73 -8.08 0.28 -5.63
N PRO A 74 -8.84 -0.78 -5.26
CA PRO A 74 -9.00 -1.19 -3.86
C PRO A 74 -7.68 -1.50 -3.14
N ARG A 75 -6.69 -2.05 -3.85
CA ARG A 75 -5.38 -2.37 -3.25
C ARG A 75 -4.63 -1.12 -2.83
N ARG A 76 -4.77 -0.03 -3.59
CA ARG A 76 -4.20 1.28 -3.27
C ARG A 76 -4.89 1.90 -2.05
N ASN A 77 -6.21 1.77 -1.96
CA ASN A 77 -6.97 2.18 -0.78
C ASN A 77 -6.50 1.48 0.49
N GLY A 78 -6.20 0.18 0.41
CA GLY A 78 -5.61 -0.56 1.53
C GLY A 78 -4.24 -0.05 1.98
N LYS A 79 -3.51 0.69 1.13
CA LYS A 79 -2.21 1.28 1.50
C LYS A 79 -2.34 2.54 2.34
N VAL A 80 -3.50 3.21 2.32
CA VAL A 80 -3.74 4.42 3.12
C VAL A 80 -3.61 4.11 4.61
N PRO A 81 -4.44 3.23 5.22
CA PRO A 81 -4.32 2.94 6.65
C PRO A 81 -3.04 2.16 6.98
N LYS A 82 -2.47 1.43 6.01
CA LYS A 82 -1.23 0.67 6.17
C LYS A 82 0.00 1.55 6.32
N ILE A 83 0.18 2.50 5.41
CA ILE A 83 1.42 3.27 5.32
C ILE A 83 1.26 4.61 6.07
N LEU A 84 0.09 5.26 5.95
CA LEU A 84 -0.18 6.57 6.55
C LEU A 84 -0.88 6.50 7.92
N THR A 85 -0.64 5.44 8.70
CA THR A 85 -1.26 5.27 10.03
C THR A 85 -1.06 6.50 10.93
N HIS A 86 0.15 7.08 10.90
CA HIS A 86 0.50 8.29 11.66
C HIS A 86 -0.31 9.54 11.29
N ARG A 87 -0.91 9.59 10.08
CA ARG A 87 -1.79 10.68 9.67
C ARG A 87 -3.23 10.47 10.13
N LEU A 88 -3.65 9.20 10.24
CA LEU A 88 -4.99 8.84 10.70
C LEU A 88 -5.09 8.89 12.23
N PHE A 89 -3.98 8.64 12.92
CA PHE A 89 -3.88 8.61 14.37
C PHE A 89 -2.69 9.47 14.82
N PRO A 90 -2.80 10.80 14.77
CA PRO A 90 -1.68 11.71 15.07
C PRO A 90 -1.17 11.59 16.52
N GLU A 91 -2.05 11.19 17.44
CA GLU A 91 -1.71 10.98 18.86
C GLU A 91 -1.01 9.63 19.12
N ALA A 92 -0.94 8.74 18.12
CA ALA A 92 -0.30 7.44 18.29
C ALA A 92 1.23 7.60 18.30
N GLN A 93 1.87 7.14 19.37
CA GLN A 93 3.33 7.07 19.45
C GLN A 93 3.90 5.82 18.76
N TYR A 94 3.13 4.73 18.75
CA TYR A 94 3.51 3.48 18.13
C TYR A 94 2.37 2.91 17.29
N SER A 95 2.69 2.16 16.24
CA SER A 95 1.69 1.36 15.51
C SER A 95 2.24 0.01 15.07
N ILE A 96 1.34 -0.97 15.04
CA ILE A 96 1.58 -2.28 14.43
C ILE A 96 0.51 -2.47 13.35
N TRP A 97 0.93 -2.52 12.09
CA TRP A 97 0.09 -2.95 10.99
C TRP A 97 0.14 -4.47 10.89
N ILE A 98 -1.03 -5.10 10.75
CA ILE A 98 -1.19 -6.55 10.56
C ILE A 98 -2.12 -6.77 9.36
N ASP A 99 -1.71 -7.59 8.40
CA ASP A 99 -2.53 -7.91 7.22
C ASP A 99 -3.78 -8.70 7.62
N GLY A 100 -4.90 -8.47 6.94
CA GLY A 100 -6.18 -9.09 7.28
C GLY A 100 -6.23 -10.62 7.17
N LYS A 101 -5.22 -11.25 6.54
CA LYS A 101 -5.06 -12.72 6.52
C LYS A 101 -4.47 -13.29 7.81
N MET A 102 -4.05 -12.45 8.75
CA MET A 102 -3.21 -12.83 9.87
C MET A 102 -3.99 -12.70 11.17
N GLU A 103 -3.92 -13.74 11.99
CA GLU A 103 -4.43 -13.73 13.35
C GLU A 103 -3.25 -13.61 14.32
N LEU A 104 -3.27 -12.56 15.14
CA LEU A 104 -2.23 -12.27 16.12
C LEU A 104 -2.36 -13.21 17.32
N ILE A 105 -1.29 -13.94 17.65
CA ILE A 105 -1.24 -14.88 18.78
C ILE A 105 -0.24 -14.47 19.87
N VAL A 106 0.34 -13.28 19.77
CA VAL A 106 1.33 -12.74 20.69
C VAL A 106 0.86 -11.37 21.19
N ASP A 107 1.19 -11.03 22.43
CA ASP A 107 0.94 -9.70 23.00
C ASP A 107 1.61 -8.60 22.14
N PRO A 108 0.84 -7.60 21.63
CA PRO A 108 1.39 -6.45 20.91
C PRO A 108 2.54 -5.72 21.62
N LEU A 109 2.54 -5.65 22.95
CA LEU A 109 3.61 -5.00 23.72
C LEU A 109 4.92 -5.77 23.63
N LEU A 110 4.87 -7.10 23.59
CA LEU A 110 6.07 -7.93 23.38
C LEU A 110 6.65 -7.76 21.98
N ILE A 111 5.80 -7.47 20.97
CA ILE A 111 6.25 -7.11 19.62
C ILE A 111 7.01 -5.78 19.65
N LEU A 112 6.48 -4.75 20.32
CA LEU A 112 7.20 -3.47 20.47
C LEU A 112 8.53 -3.65 21.20
N GLU A 113 8.52 -4.42 22.29
CA GLU A 113 9.70 -4.69 23.10
C GLU A 113 10.80 -5.40 22.29
N ARG A 114 10.44 -6.46 21.57
CA ARG A 114 11.36 -7.27 20.77
C ARG A 114 11.93 -6.49 19.59
N TYR A 115 11.09 -5.81 18.83
CA TYR A 115 11.46 -5.28 17.51
C TYR A 115 11.85 -3.81 17.50
N LEU A 116 11.41 -3.04 18.50
CA LEU A 116 11.77 -1.62 18.64
C LEU A 116 12.66 -1.38 19.87
N TRP A 117 12.17 -1.65 21.07
CA TRP A 117 12.81 -1.15 22.30
C TRP A 117 14.18 -1.78 22.59
N ARG A 118 14.31 -3.12 22.53
CA ARG A 118 15.58 -3.81 22.78
C ARG A 118 16.70 -3.37 21.83
N GLY A 119 16.36 -3.23 20.55
CA GLY A 119 17.30 -2.85 19.49
C GLY A 119 17.42 -1.33 19.28
N LYS A 120 16.64 -0.53 20.03
CA LYS A 120 16.49 0.93 19.83
C LYS A 120 16.19 1.29 18.37
N HIS A 121 15.30 0.52 17.76
CA HIS A 121 14.82 0.74 16.39
C HIS A 121 13.53 1.54 16.42
N THR A 122 13.34 2.40 15.42
CA THR A 122 12.10 3.20 15.27
C THR A 122 11.17 2.63 14.19
N PHE A 123 11.67 1.71 13.39
CA PHE A 123 10.93 1.06 12.32
C PHE A 123 11.40 -0.39 12.18
N ALA A 124 10.48 -1.33 12.20
CA ALA A 124 10.75 -2.74 11.95
C ALA A 124 9.75 -3.36 10.97
N ILE A 125 10.24 -4.24 10.11
CA ILE A 125 9.45 -4.88 9.06
C ILE A 125 10.04 -6.27 8.76
N ALA A 126 9.19 -7.23 8.41
CA ALA A 126 9.67 -8.56 8.08
C ALA A 126 10.39 -8.56 6.72
N GLN A 127 11.42 -9.38 6.59
CA GLN A 127 12.04 -9.68 5.30
C GLN A 127 11.11 -10.53 4.44
N HIS A 128 11.07 -10.28 3.13
CA HIS A 128 10.35 -11.15 2.21
C HIS A 128 11.02 -12.54 2.13
N LYS A 129 10.18 -13.59 2.10
CA LYS A 129 10.65 -14.99 2.20
C LYS A 129 11.57 -15.42 1.06
N HIS A 130 11.34 -14.94 -0.16
CA HIS A 130 11.94 -15.49 -1.38
C HIS A 130 12.72 -14.49 -2.23
N HIS A 131 12.36 -13.21 -2.16
CA HIS A 131 12.93 -12.18 -3.04
C HIS A 131 13.72 -11.21 -2.21
N ARG A 132 14.89 -10.83 -2.71
CA ARG A 132 15.72 -9.82 -2.08
C ARG A 132 15.82 -8.55 -2.90
N SER A 133 15.69 -8.67 -4.21
CA SER A 133 15.72 -7.56 -5.16
C SER A 133 14.31 -7.18 -5.60
N ILE A 134 14.02 -5.87 -5.69
CA ILE A 134 12.73 -5.40 -6.23
C ILE A 134 12.48 -5.86 -7.67
N TYR A 135 13.54 -6.14 -8.43
CA TYR A 135 13.45 -6.68 -9.79
C TYR A 135 12.98 -8.15 -9.81
N GLU A 136 13.39 -8.95 -8.81
CA GLU A 136 12.87 -10.31 -8.61
C GLU A 136 11.39 -10.29 -8.25
N GLU A 137 11.01 -9.42 -7.32
CA GLU A 137 9.62 -9.23 -6.91
C GLU A 137 8.76 -8.70 -8.07
N ALA A 138 9.28 -7.79 -8.89
CA ALA A 138 8.60 -7.29 -10.09
C ALA A 138 8.32 -8.42 -11.09
N ASP A 139 9.30 -9.28 -11.36
CA ASP A 139 9.11 -10.45 -12.23
C ASP A 139 8.06 -11.42 -11.66
N ALA A 140 8.11 -11.70 -10.36
CA ALA A 140 7.12 -12.53 -9.68
C ALA A 140 5.71 -11.96 -9.77
N ASN A 141 5.55 -10.65 -9.59
CA ASN A 141 4.28 -9.95 -9.75
C ASN A 141 3.71 -10.10 -11.16
N LYS A 142 4.55 -9.99 -12.19
CA LYS A 142 4.15 -10.19 -13.60
C LYS A 142 3.73 -11.63 -13.88
N ARG A 143 4.46 -12.62 -13.35
CA ARG A 143 4.14 -14.05 -13.54
C ARG A 143 2.85 -14.46 -12.84
N ARG A 144 2.65 -14.00 -11.61
CA ARG A 144 1.47 -14.33 -10.79
C ARG A 144 0.24 -13.49 -11.15
N LYS A 145 0.36 -12.60 -12.13
CA LYS A 145 -0.68 -11.66 -12.56
C LYS A 145 -1.19 -10.87 -11.36
N ARG A 146 -0.28 -10.16 -10.69
CA ARG A 146 -0.62 -9.32 -9.53
C ARG A 146 -0.86 -7.87 -9.92
N TYR A 147 -0.40 -7.42 -11.08
CA TYR A 147 -0.70 -6.11 -11.66
C TYR A 147 -0.41 -6.10 -13.15
N ALA A 148 -0.80 -5.02 -13.84
CA ALA A 148 -0.51 -4.84 -15.26
C ALA A 148 1.00 -4.91 -15.52
N ARG A 149 1.42 -5.85 -16.36
CA ARG A 149 2.83 -6.07 -16.71
C ARG A 149 3.53 -4.82 -17.25
N PRO A 150 2.97 -4.07 -18.23
CA PRO A 150 3.64 -2.89 -18.75
C PRO A 150 3.81 -1.78 -17.71
N LEU A 151 2.91 -1.69 -16.71
CA LEU A 151 3.02 -0.71 -15.62
C LEU A 151 4.12 -1.10 -14.63
N ILE A 152 4.26 -2.40 -14.32
CA ILE A 152 5.37 -2.89 -13.50
C ILE A 152 6.71 -2.64 -14.22
N ASP A 153 6.78 -2.93 -15.53
CA ASP A 153 8.00 -2.73 -16.30
C ASP A 153 8.41 -1.26 -16.38
N LEU A 154 7.45 -0.35 -16.61
CA LEU A 154 7.69 1.10 -16.60
C LEU A 154 8.19 1.58 -15.22
N HIS A 155 7.53 1.13 -14.15
CA HIS A 155 7.92 1.45 -12.78
C HIS A 155 9.37 1.02 -12.48
N MET A 156 9.75 -0.20 -12.84
CA MET A 156 11.13 -0.69 -12.64
C MET A 156 12.14 0.01 -13.53
N LYS A 157 11.77 0.41 -14.76
CA LYS A 157 12.65 1.17 -15.65
C LYS A 157 12.99 2.53 -15.04
N ILE A 158 12.00 3.22 -14.49
CA ILE A 158 12.20 4.51 -13.80
C ILE A 158 13.20 4.34 -12.66
N TYR A 159 12.98 3.37 -11.77
CA TYR A 159 13.89 3.12 -10.65
C TYR A 159 15.31 2.75 -11.09
N TYR A 160 15.44 1.92 -12.13
CA TYR A 160 16.76 1.56 -12.65
C TYR A 160 17.48 2.75 -13.27
N TYR A 161 16.76 3.59 -14.01
CA TYR A 161 17.26 4.85 -14.58
C TYR A 161 17.76 5.79 -13.48
N GLU A 162 17.03 5.89 -12.37
CA GLU A 162 17.39 6.70 -11.20
C GLU A 162 18.49 6.09 -10.31
N GLY A 163 19.11 4.98 -10.75
CA GLY A 163 20.30 4.42 -10.11
C GLY A 163 20.04 3.26 -9.15
N MET A 164 18.80 2.80 -8.98
CA MET A 164 18.49 1.65 -8.13
C MET A 164 19.01 0.35 -8.75
N LYS A 165 20.24 -0.05 -8.44
CA LYS A 165 20.79 -1.32 -8.93
C LYS A 165 20.14 -2.52 -8.21
N PRO A 166 20.13 -3.72 -8.85
CA PRO A 166 19.70 -4.96 -8.19
C PRO A 166 20.33 -5.15 -6.82
N TRP A 167 19.57 -5.76 -5.92
CA TRP A 167 20.12 -6.17 -4.64
C TRP A 167 21.29 -7.15 -4.83
N SER A 168 22.34 -6.98 -4.03
CA SER A 168 23.48 -7.89 -3.95
C SER A 168 23.98 -7.98 -2.51
N SER A 169 24.77 -9.01 -2.19
CA SER A 169 25.34 -9.21 -0.85
C SER A 169 26.22 -8.05 -0.35
N ASN A 170 26.67 -7.18 -1.26
CA ASN A 170 27.51 -6.03 -0.94
C ASN A 170 26.69 -4.81 -0.50
N LYS A 171 25.36 -4.83 -0.64
CA LYS A 171 24.50 -3.75 -0.13
C LYS A 171 24.43 -3.81 1.40
N LYS A 172 24.34 -2.63 2.02
CA LYS A 172 24.15 -2.50 3.47
C LYS A 172 22.79 -3.04 3.95
N THR A 173 21.78 -3.02 3.09
CA THR A 173 20.45 -3.54 3.40
C THR A 173 20.41 -5.06 3.24
N ILE A 174 19.79 -5.75 4.19
CA ILE A 174 19.63 -7.21 4.15
C ILE A 174 18.76 -7.65 2.96
N SER A 175 17.82 -6.78 2.54
CA SER A 175 16.99 -6.95 1.35
C SER A 175 16.34 -5.62 0.95
N ASP A 176 16.02 -5.47 -0.34
CA ASP A 176 15.19 -4.37 -0.86
C ASP A 176 13.67 -4.67 -0.77
N VAL A 177 13.27 -5.91 -0.44
CA VAL A 177 11.88 -6.37 -0.53
C VAL A 177 11.37 -6.80 0.86
N PRO A 178 10.39 -6.07 1.43
CA PRO A 178 9.78 -6.47 2.69
C PRO A 178 8.67 -7.51 2.50
N GLU A 179 8.41 -8.28 3.55
CA GLU A 179 7.11 -8.88 3.81
C GLU A 179 6.25 -7.83 4.52
N GLY A 180 5.51 -7.07 3.72
CA GLY A 180 4.70 -5.96 4.23
C GLY A 180 3.45 -6.39 5.00
N ALA A 181 3.27 -7.68 5.29
CA ALA A 181 2.12 -8.15 6.05
C ALA A 181 2.18 -7.78 7.54
N ILE A 182 3.37 -7.39 8.05
CA ILE A 182 3.54 -6.75 9.35
C ILE A 182 4.42 -5.51 9.21
N ILE A 183 4.07 -4.40 9.87
CA ILE A 183 4.91 -3.20 9.99
C ILE A 183 4.83 -2.69 11.41
N ILE A 184 5.96 -2.50 12.07
CA ILE A 184 6.05 -2.06 13.48
C ILE A 184 6.78 -0.72 13.49
N ARG A 185 6.18 0.31 14.10
CA ARG A 185 6.70 1.69 14.03
C ARG A 185 6.61 2.39 15.36
N GLU A 186 7.65 3.13 15.68
CA GLU A 186 7.60 4.31 16.53
C GLU A 186 7.43 5.54 15.63
N HIS A 187 6.48 6.40 15.92
CA HIS A 187 6.09 7.55 15.10
C HIS A 187 7.02 8.76 15.28
N THR A 188 8.28 8.58 14.85
CA THR A 188 9.29 9.65 14.77
C THR A 188 9.21 10.44 13.47
N THR A 189 9.83 11.62 13.41
CA THR A 189 9.94 12.43 12.18
C THR A 189 10.47 11.62 11.00
N MET A 190 11.54 10.83 11.19
CA MET A 190 12.15 10.04 10.13
C MET A 190 11.26 8.88 9.66
N SER A 191 10.64 8.15 10.59
CA SER A 191 9.72 7.04 10.24
C SER A 191 8.46 7.53 9.50
N ASN A 192 7.95 8.70 9.88
CA ASN A 192 6.78 9.32 9.29
C ASN A 192 7.11 9.90 7.91
N LEU A 193 8.29 10.51 7.74
CA LEU A 193 8.82 10.93 6.44
C LEU A 193 8.97 9.74 5.50
N PHE A 194 9.62 8.65 5.94
CA PHE A 194 9.74 7.42 5.16
C PHE A 194 8.37 6.92 4.71
N SER A 195 7.41 6.86 5.64
CA SER A 195 6.05 6.40 5.35
C SER A 195 5.36 7.30 4.31
N CYS A 196 5.51 8.62 4.39
CA CYS A 196 4.96 9.55 3.40
C CYS A 196 5.60 9.34 2.01
N LEU A 197 6.92 9.25 1.93
CA LEU A 197 7.64 9.02 0.67
C LEU A 197 7.27 7.66 0.06
N TRP A 198 7.20 6.61 0.88
CA TRP A 198 6.77 5.28 0.42
C TRP A 198 5.35 5.29 -0.11
N PHE A 199 4.45 6.02 0.55
CA PHE A 199 3.08 6.18 0.04
C PHE A 199 3.03 7.01 -1.24
N ASN A 200 3.89 8.02 -1.41
CA ASN A 200 3.98 8.79 -2.66
C ASN A 200 4.34 7.90 -3.84
N GLU A 201 5.33 7.01 -3.68
CA GLU A 201 5.70 6.02 -4.70
C GLU A 201 4.54 5.09 -5.03
N VAL A 202 3.85 4.58 -3.99
CA VAL A 202 2.63 3.81 -4.18
C VAL A 202 1.66 4.65 -5.00
N HIS A 203 1.27 5.83 -4.53
CA HIS A 203 0.30 6.74 -5.15
C HIS A 203 0.60 7.03 -6.63
N LEU A 204 1.84 7.34 -6.97
CA LEU A 204 2.25 7.72 -8.32
C LEU A 204 2.33 6.51 -9.26
N PHE A 205 2.82 5.38 -8.77
CA PHE A 205 3.08 4.20 -9.58
C PHE A 205 2.10 3.06 -9.26
N THR A 206 2.62 1.83 -9.12
CA THR A 206 1.80 0.65 -8.89
C THR A 206 1.44 0.50 -7.41
N PRO A 207 0.27 -0.06 -7.05
CA PRO A 207 -0.13 -0.29 -5.65
C PRO A 207 0.65 -1.43 -4.96
N ARG A 208 1.72 -1.95 -5.59
CA ARG A 208 2.58 -3.01 -5.08
C ARG A 208 3.69 -2.38 -4.24
N ASP A 209 3.36 -2.12 -2.99
CA ASP A 209 4.21 -1.51 -1.96
C ASP A 209 5.57 -2.21 -1.75
N GLN A 210 5.66 -3.51 -2.02
CA GLN A 210 6.93 -4.25 -2.00
C GLN A 210 7.93 -3.78 -3.07
N LEU A 211 7.46 -3.20 -4.18
CA LEU A 211 8.33 -2.69 -5.25
C LEU A 211 8.95 -1.33 -4.88
N SER A 212 8.25 -0.51 -4.11
CA SER A 212 8.67 0.85 -3.78
C SER A 212 9.42 0.98 -2.45
N PHE A 213 9.24 0.04 -1.51
CA PHE A 213 9.90 0.11 -0.20
C PHE A 213 11.42 0.25 -0.31
N GLY A 214 12.05 -0.69 -1.02
CA GLY A 214 13.51 -0.71 -1.17
C GLY A 214 14.05 0.51 -1.93
N TYR A 215 13.26 1.06 -2.85
CA TYR A 215 13.62 2.27 -3.58
C TYR A 215 13.63 3.50 -2.65
N VAL A 216 12.61 3.69 -1.82
CA VAL A 216 12.59 4.81 -0.85
C VAL A 216 13.71 4.66 0.19
N ALA A 217 13.96 3.44 0.66
CA ALA A 217 15.08 3.17 1.56
C ALA A 217 16.43 3.48 0.90
N TYR A 218 16.60 3.13 -0.37
CA TYR A 218 17.79 3.49 -1.16
C TYR A 218 17.97 5.01 -1.28
N ARG A 219 16.89 5.74 -1.60
CA ARG A 219 16.93 7.22 -1.77
C ARG A 219 17.25 7.95 -0.47
N LEU A 220 16.81 7.43 0.68
CA LEU A 220 17.10 8.00 2.00
C LEU A 220 18.45 7.55 2.57
N GLY A 221 19.05 6.48 2.03
CA GLY A 221 20.36 5.98 2.44
C GLY A 221 20.46 5.76 3.95
N GLU A 222 21.54 6.26 4.56
CA GLU A 222 21.83 6.06 5.98
C GLU A 222 20.94 6.87 6.92
N SER A 223 20.20 7.86 6.41
CA SER A 223 19.28 8.66 7.22
C SER A 223 18.11 7.83 7.72
N PHE A 224 17.68 6.81 6.97
CA PHE A 224 16.61 5.90 7.37
C PHE A 224 17.16 4.57 7.89
N LYS A 225 17.20 4.44 9.21
CA LYS A 225 17.57 3.19 9.89
C LYS A 225 16.30 2.40 10.20
N TYR A 226 16.28 1.14 9.80
CA TYR A 226 15.17 0.23 10.06
C TYR A 226 15.69 -1.18 10.34
N PHE A 227 14.90 -1.95 11.09
CA PHE A 227 15.20 -3.34 11.40
C PHE A 227 14.38 -4.27 10.52
N MET A 228 15.08 -5.00 9.64
CA MET A 228 14.45 -6.01 8.80
C MET A 228 14.68 -7.39 9.40
N PHE A 229 13.67 -7.89 10.12
CA PHE A 229 13.77 -9.17 10.83
C PHE A 229 13.45 -10.36 9.92
N PRO A 230 14.03 -11.55 10.18
CA PRO A 230 13.89 -12.69 9.28
C PRO A 230 12.46 -13.22 9.23
N ASN A 231 12.07 -13.73 8.07
CA ASN A 231 10.72 -14.24 7.81
C ASN A 231 10.31 -15.42 8.73
N CYS A 232 11.25 -16.15 9.34
CA CYS A 232 10.93 -17.20 10.30
C CYS A 232 10.26 -16.64 11.56
N GLU A 233 10.73 -15.51 12.09
CA GLU A 233 10.13 -14.85 13.26
C GLU A 233 8.72 -14.34 12.95
N TYR A 234 8.47 -13.91 11.72
CA TYR A 234 7.12 -13.57 11.25
C TYR A 234 6.12 -14.72 11.45
N ASN A 235 6.51 -15.97 11.21
CA ASN A 235 5.61 -17.13 11.37
C ASN A 235 5.38 -17.50 12.85
N SER A 236 6.20 -17.02 13.79
CA SER A 236 5.96 -17.23 15.23
C SER A 236 4.99 -16.23 15.85
N LEU A 237 4.67 -15.16 15.14
CA LEU A 237 3.80 -14.09 15.66
C LEU A 237 2.31 -14.30 15.31
N PHE A 238 2.02 -15.12 14.29
CA PHE A 238 0.68 -15.19 13.71
C PHE A 238 0.28 -16.58 13.22
N VAL A 239 -1.02 -16.83 13.24
CA VAL A 239 -1.65 -17.87 12.42
C VAL A 239 -2.02 -17.26 11.06
N LEU A 240 -1.66 -17.94 9.98
CA LEU A 240 -1.92 -17.50 8.61
C LEU A 240 -3.18 -18.16 8.06
N HIS A 241 -4.15 -17.34 7.70
CA HIS A 241 -5.37 -17.78 7.04
C HIS A 241 -5.21 -17.71 5.52
N PRO A 242 -5.62 -18.75 4.77
CA PRO A 242 -5.54 -18.74 3.31
C PRO A 242 -6.37 -17.61 2.71
N HIS A 243 -5.82 -16.94 1.70
CA HIS A 243 -6.61 -16.03 0.87
C HIS A 243 -7.57 -16.81 -0.02
N THR A 244 -8.87 -16.55 0.08
CA THR A 244 -9.83 -16.89 -0.98
C THR A 244 -9.61 -15.94 -2.15
N ARG A 245 -8.83 -16.37 -3.15
CA ARG A 245 -8.65 -15.60 -4.39
C ARG A 245 -9.91 -15.74 -5.27
N GLU A 246 -10.99 -15.10 -4.85
CA GLU A 246 -12.28 -15.24 -5.55
C GLU A 246 -12.34 -14.42 -6.84
N HIS A 247 -11.60 -13.31 -6.95
CA HIS A 247 -11.67 -12.44 -8.13
C HIS A 247 -10.30 -11.86 -8.53
N SER A 248 -9.88 -12.09 -9.77
CA SER A 248 -8.77 -11.36 -10.40
C SER A 248 -9.28 -10.01 -10.92
N SER A 249 -8.55 -8.92 -10.66
CA SER A 249 -8.90 -7.61 -11.24
C SER A 249 -8.55 -7.59 -12.74
N PRO A 250 -9.39 -7.01 -13.62
CA PRO A 250 -9.09 -6.92 -15.06
C PRO A 250 -7.72 -6.30 -15.39
N ILE A 251 -7.25 -5.37 -14.55
CA ILE A 251 -5.92 -4.74 -14.68
C ILE A 251 -4.77 -5.76 -14.66
N GLU A 252 -4.94 -6.89 -13.97
CA GLU A 252 -3.93 -7.95 -13.85
C GLU A 252 -3.65 -8.67 -15.19
N TRP A 253 -4.58 -8.55 -16.14
CA TRP A 253 -4.53 -9.24 -17.43
C TRP A 253 -4.01 -8.37 -18.57
N VAL A 254 -3.71 -7.11 -18.30
CA VAL A 254 -3.18 -6.17 -19.28
C VAL A 254 -1.76 -6.57 -19.67
N LYS A 255 -1.57 -6.78 -20.98
CA LYS A 255 -0.27 -7.13 -21.59
C LYS A 255 0.40 -5.96 -22.31
N ASP A 256 -0.37 -4.93 -22.68
CA ASP A 256 0.09 -3.83 -23.53
C ASP A 256 -0.41 -2.50 -22.98
N LEU A 257 0.42 -1.45 -23.07
CA LEU A 257 0.11 -0.12 -22.54
C LEU A 257 -1.00 0.58 -23.34
N SER A 258 -1.16 0.28 -24.64
CA SER A 258 -2.25 0.82 -25.49
C SER A 258 -3.63 0.46 -24.93
N LYS A 259 -3.77 -0.75 -24.35
CA LYS A 259 -5.01 -1.21 -23.71
C LYS A 259 -5.37 -0.41 -22.46
N LEU A 260 -4.44 0.36 -21.88
CA LEU A 260 -4.71 1.23 -20.73
C LEU A 260 -5.07 2.64 -21.13
N LYS A 261 -4.49 3.18 -22.20
CA LYS A 261 -4.66 4.60 -22.56
C LYS A 261 -6.12 4.97 -22.87
N ASN A 262 -6.90 4.04 -23.42
CA ASN A 262 -8.28 4.27 -23.88
C ASN A 262 -9.32 3.33 -23.24
N SER A 263 -9.02 2.76 -22.06
CA SER A 263 -9.96 1.85 -21.37
C SER A 263 -10.42 2.39 -20.02
N SER A 264 -11.52 1.82 -19.52
CA SER A 264 -11.98 2.00 -18.14
C SER A 264 -11.03 1.44 -17.09
N LEU A 265 -9.90 0.83 -17.50
CA LEU A 265 -8.88 0.28 -16.60
C LEU A 265 -7.85 1.34 -16.16
N ARG A 266 -7.83 2.51 -16.79
CA ARG A 266 -7.01 3.64 -16.33
C ARG A 266 -7.58 4.16 -15.02
N GLU A 267 -6.76 4.17 -13.98
CA GLU A 267 -7.11 4.83 -12.73
C GLU A 267 -7.29 6.34 -12.98
N SER A 268 -8.43 6.86 -12.53
CA SER A 268 -8.72 8.30 -12.53
C SER A 268 -8.22 8.97 -11.24
N ARG A 269 -8.17 8.20 -10.16
CA ARG A 269 -7.65 8.60 -8.85
C ARG A 269 -6.49 7.69 -8.46
N GLY A 270 -5.26 8.16 -8.67
CA GLY A 270 -4.02 7.41 -8.39
C GLY A 270 -3.35 6.83 -9.63
N GLY A 271 -2.11 6.36 -9.50
CA GLY A 271 -1.32 5.82 -10.61
C GLY A 271 -0.94 6.84 -11.68
N LEU A 272 -1.04 8.13 -11.35
CA LEU A 272 -0.91 9.24 -12.32
C LEU A 272 0.50 9.36 -12.91
N GLY A 273 1.52 9.02 -12.13
CA GLY A 273 2.93 9.07 -12.57
C GLY A 273 3.23 8.12 -13.72
N LEU A 274 2.43 7.07 -13.93
CA LEU A 274 2.59 6.13 -15.06
C LEU A 274 1.92 6.62 -16.35
N PHE A 275 1.10 7.67 -16.29
CA PHE A 275 0.41 8.25 -17.43
C PHE A 275 1.03 9.56 -17.91
N THR A 276 1.83 10.21 -17.05
CA THR A 276 2.64 11.36 -17.43
C THR A 276 3.99 10.87 -17.98
N PRO A 277 4.50 11.46 -19.09
CA PRO A 277 5.84 11.14 -19.56
C PRO A 277 6.87 11.36 -18.45
N TYR A 278 7.70 10.35 -18.21
CA TYR A 278 8.82 10.50 -17.29
C TYR A 278 9.90 11.38 -17.96
N PRO A 279 10.51 12.36 -17.27
CA PRO A 279 11.45 13.29 -17.89
C PRO A 279 12.72 12.67 -18.48
N GLY A 280 13.13 11.50 -17.98
CA GLY A 280 14.31 10.79 -18.47
C GLY A 280 14.04 9.87 -19.67
N ASP A 281 15.06 9.61 -20.48
CA ASP A 281 14.97 8.63 -21.57
C ASP A 281 14.93 7.20 -21.02
N LEU A 282 13.75 6.59 -21.08
CA LEU A 282 13.53 5.19 -20.66
C LEU A 282 13.63 4.18 -21.81
N HIS A 283 13.85 4.62 -23.06
CA HIS A 283 13.95 3.74 -24.22
C HIS A 283 15.26 2.95 -24.21
N SER A 284 16.36 3.60 -23.84
CA SER A 284 17.68 2.99 -23.67
C SER A 284 17.82 2.12 -22.41
N VAL A 285 16.86 2.19 -21.49
CA VAL A 285 16.90 1.45 -20.22
C VAL A 285 16.54 -0.02 -20.43
N VAL A 286 17.55 -0.88 -20.24
CA VAL A 286 17.40 -2.34 -20.20
C VAL A 286 17.35 -2.81 -18.75
N LEU A 287 16.25 -3.47 -18.38
CA LEU A 287 16.10 -4.04 -17.05
C LEU A 287 17.06 -5.21 -16.84
N PRO A 288 17.59 -5.38 -15.62
CA PRO A 288 18.52 -6.47 -15.29
C PRO A 288 17.84 -7.83 -15.47
N ASN A 289 18.63 -8.82 -15.91
CA ASN A 289 18.13 -10.19 -15.99
C ASN A 289 17.91 -10.76 -14.59
N VAL A 290 16.77 -11.43 -14.39
CA VAL A 290 16.37 -11.98 -13.08
C VAL A 290 16.62 -13.49 -13.09
N THR A 291 17.64 -13.92 -12.36
CA THR A 291 17.96 -15.33 -12.19
C THR A 291 17.01 -15.96 -11.17
N ARG A 292 16.27 -16.99 -11.59
CA ARG A 292 15.27 -17.65 -10.74
C ARG A 292 15.94 -18.46 -9.64
N THR A 293 15.66 -18.13 -8.39
CA THR A 293 16.16 -18.89 -7.23
C THR A 293 15.14 -19.88 -6.67
N SER A 294 13.84 -19.78 -7.03
CA SER A 294 12.83 -20.79 -6.67
C SER A 294 11.62 -20.81 -7.62
N LYS A 295 10.91 -21.95 -7.69
CA LYS A 295 9.64 -22.08 -8.46
C LYS A 295 8.48 -21.28 -7.83
N ALA A 296 8.54 -21.08 -6.52
CA ALA A 296 7.56 -20.34 -5.72
C ALA A 296 7.97 -18.89 -5.48
N GLY A 297 8.96 -18.38 -6.23
CA GLY A 297 9.44 -17.01 -6.28
C GLY A 297 9.17 -16.46 -7.66
#